data_AF-A0A1F3WP67-F1
#
_entry.id   AF-A0A1F3WP67-F1
#
_cell.length_a   1.000
_cell.length_b   1.000
_cell.length_c   1.000
_cell.angle_alpha   90.00
_cell.angle_beta   90.00
_cell.angle_gamma   90.00
#
_symmetry.space_group_name_H-M   'P 1'
#
loop_
_entity.id
_entity.type
_entity.pdbx_description
1 polymer ?
#
loop_
_entity_poly.entity_id
_entity_poly.type
_entity_poly.pdbx_seq_one_letter_code
_entity_poly.pdbx_strand_id
1 'polypeptide(L)'
;MEEEIGIETVKERSVRGVVILTGRTFLLQIIGLVAQFFLFAYLGGYEFGVFAIVSAIINFLVYFSDIGLAAALIQKKETPTETDLKTTFFVQQILIFTIIGIVFL
;
A
#
# COMPACT_ATOMS: atom_id res chain seq x y z
N MET A 1 4.61 23.89 -27.20
CA MET A 1 3.43 23.04 -27.38
C MET A 1 3.83 21.70 -26.80
N GLU A 2 3.21 21.29 -25.69
CA GLU A 2 3.41 19.94 -25.17
C GLU A 2 2.97 18.95 -26.23
N GLU A 3 3.85 17.99 -26.51
CA GLU A 3 3.62 16.95 -27.51
C GLU A 3 2.51 16.04 -26.97
N GLU A 4 1.31 16.11 -27.56
CA GLU A 4 0.19 15.26 -27.14
C GLU A 4 0.59 13.78 -27.29
N ILE A 5 0.54 13.05 -26.18
CA ILE A 5 0.91 11.65 -26.12
C ILE A 5 -0.07 10.85 -26.98
N GLY A 6 0.42 10.16 -28.01
CA GLY A 6 -0.42 9.35 -28.90
C GLY A 6 -1.22 8.26 -28.15
N ILE A 7 -2.46 8.04 -28.56
CA ILE A 7 -3.38 7.06 -27.97
C ILE A 7 -2.77 5.65 -27.92
N GLU A 8 -1.99 5.28 -28.94
CA GLU A 8 -1.29 4.00 -28.99
C GLU A 8 -0.27 3.85 -27.86
N THR A 9 0.54 4.89 -27.62
CA THR A 9 1.51 4.94 -26.51
C THR A 9 0.82 4.88 -25.15
N VAL A 10 -0.33 5.55 -24.99
CA VAL A 10 -1.13 5.47 -23.75
C VAL A 10 -1.62 4.05 -23.54
N LYS A 11 -2.20 3.42 -24.58
CA LYS A 11 -2.69 2.03 -24.51
C LYS A 11 -1.57 1.06 -24.13
N GLU A 12 -0.41 1.14 -24.76
CA GLU A 12 0.73 0.27 -24.48
C GLU A 12 1.19 0.40 -23.01
N ARG A 13 1.39 1.65 -22.55
CA ARG A 13 1.81 1.93 -21.17
C ARG A 13 0.77 1.47 -20.14
N SER A 14 -0.51 1.71 -20.39
CA SER A 14 -1.61 1.28 -19.52
C SER A 14 -1.69 -0.23 -19.42
N VAL A 15 -1.63 -0.97 -20.55
CA VAL A 15 -1.67 -2.44 -20.55
C VAL A 15 -0.46 -3.00 -19.80
N ARG A 16 0.75 -2.49 -20.07
CA ARG A 16 1.96 -2.90 -19.35
C ARG A 16 1.84 -2.62 -17.85
N GLY A 17 1.30 -1.47 -17.47
CA GLY A 17 1.03 -1.11 -16.08
C GLY A 17 0.09 -2.09 -15.40
N VAL A 18 -1.06 -2.40 -16.03
CA VAL A 18 -2.03 -3.37 -15.51
C VAL A 18 -1.39 -4.75 -15.34
N VAL A 19 -0.66 -5.25 -16.34
CA VAL A 19 0.00 -6.56 -16.27
C VAL A 19 1.00 -6.62 -15.11
N ILE A 20 1.81 -5.58 -14.91
CA ILE A 20 2.76 -5.50 -13.79
C ILE A 20 2.03 -5.48 -12.45
N LEU A 21 1.00 -4.63 -12.31
CA LEU A 21 0.25 -4.49 -11.06
C LEU A 21 -0.49 -5.79 -10.71
N THR A 22 -1.14 -6.42 -11.68
CA THR A 22 -1.82 -7.70 -11.48
C THR A 22 -0.84 -8.81 -11.18
N GLY A 23 0.29 -8.89 -11.89
CA GLY A 23 1.34 -9.86 -11.61
C GLY A 23 1.91 -9.73 -10.20
N ARG A 24 2.17 -8.49 -9.75
CA ARG A 24 2.58 -8.20 -8.37
C ARG A 24 1.55 -8.70 -7.36
N THR A 25 0.27 -8.36 -7.56
CA THR A 25 -0.81 -8.79 -6.66
C THR A 25 -0.94 -10.31 -6.63
N PHE A 26 -0.84 -10.97 -7.78
CA PHE A 26 -0.89 -12.43 -7.87
C PHE A 26 0.24 -13.10 -7.07
N LEU A 27 1.48 -12.60 -7.20
CA LEU A 27 2.61 -13.09 -6.40
C LEU A 27 2.40 -12.88 -4.90
N LEU A 28 1.92 -11.70 -4.51
CA LEU A 28 1.60 -11.41 -3.10
C LEU A 28 0.50 -12.33 -2.56
N GLN A 29 -0.50 -12.69 -3.38
CA GLN A 29 -1.54 -13.64 -2.98
C GLN A 29 -0.99 -15.05 -2.78
N ILE A 30 -0.04 -15.51 -3.62
CA ILE A 30 0.64 -16.80 -3.41
C ILE A 30 1.42 -16.77 -2.09
N ILE A 31 2.19 -15.71 -1.84
CA ILE A 31 2.94 -15.56 -0.60
C ILE A 31 2.00 -15.53 0.61
N GLY A 32 0.89 -14.79 0.52
CA GLY A 32 -0.13 -14.71 1.56
C GLY A 32 -0.78 -16.07 1.82
N LEU A 33 -1.07 -16.84 0.78
CA LEU A 33 -1.61 -18.20 0.92
C LEU A 33 -0.61 -19.12 1.63
N VAL A 34 0.67 -19.08 1.25
CA VAL A 34 1.73 -19.87 1.90
C VAL A 34 1.89 -19.46 3.37
N ALA A 35 1.87 -18.16 3.68
CA ALA A 35 1.89 -17.67 5.04
C ALA A 35 0.69 -18.18 5.85
N GLN A 36 -0.50 -18.19 5.25
CA GLN A 36 -1.71 -18.70 5.88
C GLN A 36 -1.63 -20.20 6.18
N PHE A 37 -1.04 -21.00 5.27
CA PHE A 37 -0.77 -22.42 5.54
C PHE A 37 0.13 -22.61 6.75
N PHE A 38 1.21 -21.82 6.87
CA PHE A 38 2.06 -21.86 8.05
C PHE A 38 1.32 -21.43 9.31
N LEU A 39 0.51 -20.38 9.26
CA LEU A 39 -0.29 -19.95 10.41
C LEU A 39 -1.24 -21.07 10.86
N PHE A 40 -1.95 -21.72 9.95
CA PHE A 40 -2.81 -22.86 10.28
C PHE A 40 -2.04 -24.07 10.83
N ALA A 41 -0.81 -24.31 10.36
CA ALA A 41 0.00 -25.43 10.82
C ALA A 41 0.60 -25.21 12.22
N TYR A 42 0.88 -23.96 12.59
CA TYR A 42 1.64 -23.64 13.81
C TYR A 42 0.83 -22.96 14.92
N LEU A 43 -0.28 -22.28 14.62
CA LEU A 43 -1.10 -21.59 15.63
C LEU A 43 -2.25 -22.47 16.10
N GLY A 44 -2.58 -22.37 17.39
CA GLY A 44 -3.84 -22.86 17.94
C GLY A 44 -5.01 -21.95 17.58
N GLY A 45 -6.23 -22.39 17.90
CA GLY A 45 -7.46 -21.64 17.57
C GLY A 45 -7.54 -20.27 18.26
N TYR A 46 -6.99 -20.15 19.47
CA TYR A 46 -6.96 -18.88 20.20
C TYR A 46 -5.99 -17.89 19.56
N GLU A 47 -4.76 -18.32 19.29
CA GLU A 47 -3.71 -17.51 18.68
C GLU A 47 -4.11 -17.05 17.28
N PHE A 48 -4.76 -17.93 16.52
CA PHE A 48 -5.30 -17.60 15.21
C PHE A 48 -6.41 -16.53 15.30
N GLY A 49 -7.28 -16.62 16.30
CA GLY A 49 -8.30 -15.61 16.57
C GLY A 49 -7.72 -14.25 16.94
N VAL A 50 -6.70 -14.22 17.80
CA VAL A 50 -5.96 -12.99 18.14
C VAL A 50 -5.31 -12.39 16.90
N PHE A 51 -4.60 -13.21 16.11
CA PHE A 51 -3.96 -12.76 14.87
C PHE A 51 -4.98 -12.16 13.89
N ALA A 52 -6.14 -12.79 13.72
CA ALA A 52 -7.20 -12.31 12.83
C ALA A 52 -7.74 -10.95 13.28
N ILE A 53 -8.00 -10.76 14.58
CA ILE A 53 -8.51 -9.48 15.12
C ILE A 53 -7.47 -8.38 14.96
N VAL A 54 -6.21 -8.63 15.34
CA VAL A 54 -5.11 -7.66 15.22
C VAL A 54 -4.91 -7.28 13.75
N SER A 55 -4.94 -8.27 12.85
CA SER A 55 -4.81 -8.03 11.41
C SER A 55 -5.96 -7.20 10.85
N ALA A 56 -7.20 -7.44 11.30
CA ALA A 56 -8.35 -6.64 10.89
C ALA A 56 -8.21 -5.17 11.33
N ILE A 57 -7.75 -4.94 12.56
CA ILE A 57 -7.46 -3.58 13.08
C ILE A 57 -6.36 -2.91 12.25
N ILE A 58 -5.25 -3.61 11.99
CA ILE A 58 -4.15 -3.08 11.17
C ILE A 58 -4.64 -2.74 9.76
N ASN A 59 -5.37 -3.63 9.10
CA ASN A 59 -5.91 -3.40 7.76
C ASN A 59 -6.83 -2.17 7.71
N PHE A 60 -7.64 -1.97 8.76
CA PHE A 60 -8.47 -0.77 8.88
C PHE A 60 -7.61 0.50 9.03
N LEU A 61 -6.59 0.49 9.89
CA LEU A 61 -5.73 1.65 10.14
C LEU A 61 -4.82 1.99 8.95
N VAL A 62 -4.38 1.00 8.17
CA VAL A 62 -3.55 1.20 6.97
C VAL A 62 -4.27 2.05 5.92
N TYR A 63 -5.59 1.95 5.80
CA TYR A 63 -6.37 2.82 4.91
C TYR A 63 -6.15 4.32 5.21
N PHE A 64 -5.86 4.66 6.46
CA PHE A 64 -5.58 6.02 6.89
C PHE A 64 -4.09 6.36 6.93
N SER A 65 -3.19 5.42 6.64
CA SER A 65 -1.74 5.58 6.81
C SER A 65 -1.08 6.62 5.90
N ASP A 66 -1.74 6.99 4.80
CA ASP A 66 -1.25 8.04 3.91
C ASP A 66 -2.11 9.31 3.94
N ILE A 67 -3.30 9.29 4.58
CA ILE A 67 -4.32 10.35 4.62
C ILE A 67 -4.48 11.05 3.25
N GLY A 68 -4.36 10.31 2.15
CA GLY A 68 -4.45 10.86 0.80
C GLY A 68 -3.29 11.78 0.38
N LEU A 69 -2.21 11.89 1.18
CA LEU A 69 -1.02 12.67 0.83
C LEU A 69 -0.34 12.15 -0.45
N ALA A 70 -0.34 10.83 -0.68
CA ALA A 70 0.14 10.25 -1.93
C ALA A 70 -0.70 10.70 -3.14
N ALA A 71 -2.03 10.72 -2.99
CA ALA A 71 -2.94 11.21 -4.03
C ALA A 71 -2.76 12.72 -4.27
N ALA A 72 -2.53 13.50 -3.21
CA ALA A 72 -2.24 14.93 -3.31
C ALA A 72 -0.92 15.21 -4.06
N LEU A 73 0.11 14.39 -3.86
CA LEU A 73 1.35 14.47 -4.63
C LEU A 73 1.15 14.14 -6.11
N ILE A 74 0.38 13.09 -6.42
CA ILE A 74 0.07 12.69 -7.81
C ILE A 74 -0.74 13.77 -8.54
N GLN A 75 -1.66 14.43 -7.83
CA GLN A 75 -2.53 15.48 -8.38
C GLN A 75 -1.87 16.87 -8.40
N LYS A 76 -0.62 17.00 -7.92
CA LYS A 76 0.09 18.27 -7.93
C LYS A 76 0.32 18.70 -9.39
N LYS A 77 -0.12 19.91 -9.74
CA LYS A 77 0.00 20.45 -11.11
C LYS A 77 1.46 20.61 -11.54
N GLU A 78 2.29 21.03 -10.59
CA GLU A 78 3.74 21.14 -10.74
C GLU A 78 4.39 19.81 -10.39
N THR A 79 5.54 19.53 -11.01
CA THR A 79 6.33 18.34 -10.64
C THR A 79 6.68 18.40 -9.15
N PRO A 80 6.40 17.36 -8.36
CA PRO A 80 6.75 17.34 -6.94
C PRO A 80 8.24 17.59 -6.71
N THR A 81 8.56 18.53 -5.83
CA THR A 81 9.94 18.81 -5.43
C THR A 81 10.44 17.74 -4.46
N GLU A 82 11.75 17.63 -4.32
CA GLU A 82 12.36 16.72 -3.34
C GLU A 82 11.88 17.01 -1.91
N THR A 83 11.66 18.28 -1.58
CA THR A 83 11.11 18.70 -0.29
C THR A 83 9.68 18.19 -0.10
N ASP A 84 8.82 18.27 -1.12
CA ASP A 84 7.45 17.72 -1.04
C ASP A 84 7.47 16.22 -0.73
N LEU A 85 8.29 15.46 -1.48
CA LEU A 85 8.41 14.02 -1.31
C LEU A 85 8.91 13.65 0.10
N LYS A 86 9.96 14.35 0.59
CA LYS A 86 10.51 14.15 1.93
C LYS A 86 9.49 14.51 3.00
N THR A 87 8.83 15.66 2.91
CA THR A 87 7.85 16.10 3.89
C THR A 87 6.67 15.13 3.96
N THR A 88 6.11 14.73 2.82
CA THR A 88 5.04 13.72 2.78
C THR A 88 5.50 12.41 3.42
N PHE A 89 6.69 11.92 3.06
CA PHE A 89 7.25 10.71 3.65
C PHE A 89 7.37 10.81 5.18
N PHE A 90 7.94 11.89 5.71
CA PHE A 90 8.10 12.06 7.15
C PHE A 90 6.76 12.16 7.89
N VAL A 91 5.79 12.87 7.33
CA VAL A 91 4.44 12.96 7.91
C VAL A 91 3.77 11.59 7.95
N GLN A 92 3.83 10.84 6.85
CA GLN A 92 3.31 9.46 6.78
C GLN A 92 4.03 8.55 7.78
N GLN A 93 5.36 8.67 7.91
CA GLN A 93 6.14 7.86 8.83
C GLN A 93 5.79 8.14 10.29
N ILE A 94 5.60 9.40 10.67
CA ILE A 94 5.14 9.78 12.01
C ILE A 94 3.75 9.18 12.27
N LEU A 95 2.83 9.31 11.31
CA LEU A 95 1.48 8.76 11.43
C LEU A 95 1.49 7.24 11.64
N ILE A 96 2.30 6.51 10.86
CA ILE A 96 2.46 5.06 11.00
C ILE A 96 3.01 4.72 12.39
N PHE A 97 4.04 5.43 12.88
CA PHE A 97 4.56 5.20 14.23
C PHE A 97 3.52 5.50 15.32
N THR A 98 2.70 6.53 15.16
CA THR A 98 1.60 6.81 16.09
C THR A 98 0.55 5.70 16.07
N ILE A 99 0.14 5.23 14.90
CA ILE A 99 -0.81 4.11 14.75
C ILE A 99 -0.27 2.86 15.44
N ILE A 100 1.00 2.52 15.18
CA ILE A 100 1.67 1.39 15.83
C ILE A 100 1.67 1.57 17.36
N GLY A 101 2.06 2.76 17.85
CA GLY A 101 2.05 3.05 19.28
C GLY A 101 0.67 2.89 19.94
N ILE A 102 -0.40 3.29 19.26
CA ILE A 102 -1.79 3.11 19.74
C ILE A 102 -2.17 1.63 19.79
N VAL A 103 -1.75 0.81 18.82
CA VAL A 103 -2.07 -0.63 18.79
C VAL A 103 -1.39 -1.39 19.93
N PHE A 104 -0.23 -0.93 20.40
CA PHE A 104 0.55 -1.57 21.46
C PHE A 104 0.22 -1.06 22.88
N LEU A 105 -0.60 -0.02 23.02
CA LEU A 105 -1.02 0.55 24.30
C LEU A 105 -2.34 -0.07 24.77
#